data_AF-A0A959EGB8-F1
#
_entry.id   AF-A0A959EGB8-F1
#
_cell.length_a   1.000
_cell.length_b   1.000
_cell.length_c   1.000
_cell.angle_alpha   90.00
_cell.angle_beta   90.00
_cell.angle_gamma   90.00
#
_symmetry.space_group_name_H-M   'P 1'
#
loop_
_entity.id
_entity.type
_entity.pdbx_description
1 polymer ?
#
loop_
_entity_poly.entity_id
_entity_poly.type
_entity_poly.pdbx_seq_one_letter_code
_entity_poly.pdbx_strand_id
1 'polypeptide(L)'
;MTPNRPLTHDLFKNTLETFHIDLKEVIINNLLDGIFYARLICLKDGELIEIDSRTSDALAMAVRFSCPIYTYEFILDAAGVVLEESEEEEEVEAEERTQPKGKTASLSSYSIDALNKMLDEMLAEENYERAAEIRDEIRRRGEIS
;
A
#
# COMPACT_ATOMS: atom_id res chain seq x y z
N MET A 1 17.49 9.26 -14.61
CA MET A 1 18.46 8.41 -15.34
C MET A 1 17.68 7.26 -15.98
N THR A 2 17.58 7.20 -17.32
CA THR A 2 16.89 6.10 -18.01
C THR A 2 17.84 4.91 -18.15
N PRO A 3 17.47 3.71 -17.67
CA PRO A 3 18.33 2.54 -17.76
C PRO A 3 18.56 2.11 -19.22
N ASN A 4 19.76 1.61 -19.53
CA ASN A 4 20.16 1.17 -20.88
C ASN A 4 19.47 -0.14 -21.34
N ARG A 5 18.71 -0.78 -20.45
CA ARG A 5 17.97 -2.02 -20.70
C ARG A 5 16.60 -1.90 -20.03
N PRO A 6 15.54 -2.49 -20.61
CA PRO A 6 14.20 -2.41 -20.03
C PRO A 6 14.15 -3.08 -18.66
N LEU A 7 13.45 -2.46 -17.71
CA LEU A 7 13.12 -3.08 -16.42
C LEU A 7 11.91 -4.02 -16.60
N THR A 8 11.54 -4.75 -15.56
CA THR A 8 10.50 -5.78 -15.62
C THR A 8 9.16 -5.27 -16.16
N HIS A 9 8.66 -4.14 -15.67
CA HIS A 9 7.39 -3.57 -16.16
C HIS A 9 7.51 -3.02 -17.58
N ASP A 10 8.69 -2.54 -17.99
CA ASP A 10 8.93 -2.09 -19.37
C ASP A 10 8.98 -3.30 -20.33
N LEU A 11 9.64 -4.38 -19.90
CA LEU A 11 9.65 -5.66 -20.61
C LEU A 11 8.22 -6.19 -20.78
N PHE A 12 7.40 -6.14 -19.73
CA PHE A 12 6.03 -6.62 -19.78
C PHE A 12 5.15 -5.75 -20.68
N LYS A 13 5.31 -4.42 -20.63
CA LYS A 13 4.68 -3.49 -21.58
C LYS A 13 5.04 -3.85 -23.03
N ASN A 14 6.33 -3.94 -23.33
CA ASN A 14 6.80 -4.27 -24.68
C ASN A 14 6.26 -5.63 -25.14
N THR A 15 6.12 -6.59 -24.21
CA THR A 15 5.53 -7.90 -24.50
C THR A 15 4.07 -7.76 -24.92
N LEU A 16 3.24 -7.07 -24.13
CA LEU A 16 1.82 -6.85 -24.47
C LEU A 16 1.65 -6.12 -25.81
N GLU A 17 2.44 -5.06 -26.05
CA GLU A 17 2.42 -4.31 -27.30
C GLU A 17 2.81 -5.19 -28.50
N THR A 18 3.83 -6.04 -28.34
CA THR A 18 4.29 -6.97 -29.39
C THR A 18 3.23 -8.01 -29.74
N PHE A 19 2.44 -8.45 -28.75
CA PHE A 19 1.32 -9.37 -28.96
C PHE A 19 -0.01 -8.67 -29.28
N HIS A 20 0.02 -7.36 -29.53
CA HIS A 20 -1.15 -6.53 -29.83
C HIS A 20 -2.25 -6.62 -28.77
N ILE A 21 -1.84 -6.68 -27.50
CA ILE A 21 -2.73 -6.64 -26.34
C ILE A 21 -2.75 -5.21 -25.82
N ASP A 22 -3.93 -4.61 -25.78
CA ASP A 22 -4.10 -3.24 -25.32
C ASP A 22 -4.57 -3.22 -23.86
N LEU A 23 -3.78 -2.64 -22.95
CA LEU A 23 -4.18 -2.47 -21.55
C LEU A 23 -5.12 -1.27 -21.44
N LYS A 24 -6.42 -1.53 -21.31
CA LYS A 24 -7.46 -0.50 -21.30
C LYS A 24 -7.54 0.25 -19.98
N GLU A 25 -7.49 -0.48 -18.88
CA GLU A 25 -7.66 0.08 -17.55
C GLU A 25 -7.13 -0.87 -16.48
N VAL A 26 -6.93 -0.31 -15.30
CA VAL A 26 -6.59 -1.06 -14.09
C VAL A 26 -7.70 -0.86 -13.07
N ILE A 27 -8.16 -1.95 -12.46
CA ILE A 27 -9.21 -1.89 -11.44
C ILE A 27 -8.66 -2.44 -10.13
N ILE A 28 -8.64 -1.62 -9.09
CA ILE A 28 -8.49 -2.09 -7.70
C ILE A 28 -9.85 -2.62 -7.28
N ASN A 29 -9.98 -3.93 -7.18
CA ASN A 29 -11.29 -4.59 -7.14
C ASN A 29 -11.65 -5.22 -5.79
N ASN A 30 -10.69 -5.36 -4.87
CA ASN A 30 -10.98 -5.89 -3.54
C ASN A 30 -9.98 -5.41 -2.48
N LEU A 31 -10.39 -5.51 -1.22
CA LEU A 31 -9.58 -5.30 -0.03
C LEU A 31 -9.98 -6.34 1.01
N LEU A 32 -9.10 -7.30 1.30
CA LEU A 32 -9.32 -8.35 2.30
C LEU A 32 -8.13 -8.39 3.25
N ASP A 33 -8.40 -8.32 4.56
CA ASP A 33 -7.37 -8.35 5.60
C ASP A 33 -6.23 -7.33 5.37
N GLY A 34 -6.58 -6.14 4.86
CA GLY A 34 -5.61 -5.09 4.53
C GLY A 34 -4.84 -5.31 3.21
N ILE A 35 -5.12 -6.40 2.49
CA ILE A 35 -4.48 -6.74 1.22
C ILE A 35 -5.38 -6.30 0.06
N PHE A 36 -4.87 -5.40 -0.76
CA PHE A 36 -5.53 -4.97 -1.99
C PHE A 36 -5.32 -5.98 -3.12
N TYR A 37 -6.38 -6.15 -3.91
CA TYR A 37 -6.38 -6.92 -5.14
C TYR A 37 -6.63 -5.97 -6.31
N ALA A 38 -5.98 -6.24 -7.43
CA ALA A 38 -6.17 -5.48 -8.65
C ALA A 38 -6.27 -6.39 -9.86
N ARG A 39 -6.87 -5.86 -10.92
CA ARG A 39 -6.94 -6.51 -12.23
C ARG A 39 -6.46 -5.57 -13.31
N LEU A 40 -5.72 -6.13 -14.25
CA LEU A 40 -5.44 -5.50 -15.54
C LEU A 40 -6.56 -5.90 -16.50
N ILE A 41 -7.22 -4.91 -17.10
CA ILE A 41 -8.26 -5.14 -18.09
C ILE A 41 -7.65 -4.92 -19.47
N CYS A 42 -7.41 -6.01 -20.18
CA CYS A 42 -6.76 -6.03 -21.47
C CYS A 42 -7.80 -6.27 -22.58
N LEU A 43 -7.62 -5.65 -23.75
CA LEU A 43 -8.37 -5.94 -24.95
C LEU A 43 -7.46 -6.67 -25.94
N LYS A 44 -7.91 -7.83 -26.44
CA LYS A 44 -7.23 -8.57 -27.50
C LYS A 44 -8.27 -9.12 -28.46
N ASP A 45 -8.13 -8.85 -29.75
CA ASP A 45 -9.04 -9.35 -30.80
C ASP A 45 -10.53 -9.06 -30.55
N GLY A 46 -10.83 -7.96 -29.84
CA GLY A 46 -12.20 -7.57 -29.46
C GLY A 46 -12.72 -8.22 -28.17
N GLU A 47 -11.94 -9.09 -27.54
CA GLU A 47 -12.27 -9.74 -26.27
C GLU A 47 -11.57 -9.04 -25.10
N LEU A 48 -12.34 -8.83 -24.02
CA LEU A 48 -11.79 -8.34 -22.75
C LEU A 48 -11.23 -9.51 -21.95
N ILE A 49 -9.96 -9.39 -21.56
CA ILE A 49 -9.22 -10.37 -20.78
C ILE A 49 -8.83 -9.71 -19.47
N GLU A 50 -9.20 -10.34 -18.36
CA GLU A 50 -8.82 -9.90 -17.02
C GLU A 50 -7.59 -10.68 -16.54
N ILE A 51 -6.58 -9.96 -16.05
CA ILE A 51 -5.39 -10.56 -15.47
C ILE A 51 -5.28 -10.12 -14.02
N ASP A 52 -5.28 -11.10 -13.11
CA ASP A 52 -5.07 -10.87 -11.68
C ASP A 52 -3.68 -10.27 -11.42
N SER A 53 -3.61 -9.26 -10.58
CA SER A 53 -2.39 -8.52 -10.32
C SER A 53 -2.35 -7.95 -8.90
N ARG A 54 -1.14 -7.82 -8.36
CA ARG A 54 -0.94 -7.01 -7.15
C ARG A 54 -1.09 -5.54 -7.51
N THR A 55 -1.66 -4.76 -6.61
CA THR A 55 -1.89 -3.33 -6.82
C THR A 55 -0.62 -2.56 -7.21
N SER A 56 0.54 -2.91 -6.63
CA SER A 56 1.82 -2.27 -7.00
C SER A 56 2.20 -2.48 -8.46
N ASP A 57 2.00 -3.69 -8.98
CA ASP A 57 2.30 -4.03 -10.36
C ASP A 57 1.28 -3.38 -11.29
N ALA A 58 -0.01 -3.42 -10.92
CA ALA A 58 -1.07 -2.82 -11.68
C ALA A 58 -0.90 -1.30 -11.85
N LEU A 59 -0.55 -0.57 -10.77
CA LEU A 59 -0.23 0.85 -10.84
C LEU A 59 1.01 1.13 -11.71
N ALA A 60 2.06 0.32 -11.57
CA ALA A 60 3.27 0.45 -12.38
C ALA A 60 3.01 0.26 -13.89
N MET A 61 2.08 -0.63 -14.23
CA MET A 61 1.60 -0.83 -15.60
C MET A 61 0.73 0.35 -16.06
N ALA A 62 -0.21 0.82 -15.24
CA ALA A 62 -1.08 1.93 -15.58
C ALA A 62 -0.31 3.20 -15.93
N VAL A 63 0.72 3.54 -15.14
CA VAL A 63 1.61 4.68 -15.42
C VAL A 63 2.30 4.53 -16.78
N ARG A 64 2.80 3.33 -17.11
CA ARG A 64 3.54 3.06 -18.35
C ARG A 64 2.68 3.01 -19.60
N PHE A 65 1.44 2.54 -19.46
CA PHE A 65 0.44 2.55 -20.53
C PHE A 65 -0.34 3.86 -20.59
N SER A 66 -0.21 4.71 -19.58
CA SER A 66 -1.03 5.92 -19.41
C SER A 66 -2.52 5.60 -19.48
N CYS A 67 -2.92 4.48 -18.86
CA CYS A 67 -4.31 4.04 -18.82
C CYS A 67 -4.99 4.45 -17.50
N PRO A 68 -6.33 4.61 -17.49
CA PRO A 68 -7.07 4.98 -16.30
C PRO A 68 -7.00 3.90 -15.21
N ILE A 69 -7.05 4.37 -13.96
CA ILE A 69 -7.11 3.54 -12.76
C ILE A 69 -8.48 3.77 -12.13
N TYR A 70 -9.20 2.67 -11.87
CA TYR A 70 -10.49 2.67 -11.21
C TYR A 70 -10.43 1.88 -9.91
N THR A 71 -11.39 2.16 -9.04
CA THR A 71 -11.63 1.41 -7.82
C THR A 71 -13.12 1.46 -7.48
N TYR A 72 -13.56 0.58 -6.59
CA TYR A 72 -14.93 0.59 -6.09
C TYR A 72 -15.09 1.50 -4.87
N GLU A 73 -16.30 2.03 -4.70
CA GLU A 73 -16.66 2.93 -3.59
C GLU A 73 -16.36 2.31 -2.22
N PHE A 74 -16.72 1.05 -1.99
CA PHE A 74 -16.46 0.38 -0.72
C PHE A 74 -14.96 0.33 -0.33
N ILE A 75 -14.06 0.35 -1.32
CA ILE A 75 -12.61 0.37 -1.10
C ILE A 75 -12.16 1.79 -0.72
N LEU A 76 -12.74 2.81 -1.37
CA LEU A 76 -12.52 4.21 -1.00
C LEU A 76 -13.07 4.52 0.40
N ASP A 77 -14.22 3.95 0.76
CA ASP A 77 -14.78 4.13 2.10
C ASP A 77 -13.91 3.47 3.17
N ALA A 78 -13.34 2.30 2.86
CA ALA A 78 -12.52 1.55 3.80
C ALA A 78 -11.09 2.11 3.96
N ALA A 79 -10.50 2.64 2.89
CA ALA A 79 -9.07 2.96 2.85
C ALA A 79 -8.73 4.31 2.17
N GLY A 80 -9.72 5.05 1.70
CA GLY A 80 -9.54 6.38 1.13
C GLY A 80 -9.05 7.37 2.18
N VAL A 81 -8.16 8.27 1.76
CA VAL A 81 -7.64 9.35 2.60
C VAL A 81 -7.92 10.66 1.90
N VAL A 82 -8.52 11.60 2.62
CA VAL A 82 -8.64 12.98 2.14
C VAL A 82 -7.31 13.67 2.40
N LEU A 83 -6.64 14.08 1.34
CA LEU A 83 -5.48 14.96 1.44
C LEU A 83 -6.02 16.38 1.64
N GLU A 84 -5.76 16.97 2.81
CA GLU A 84 -5.93 18.41 2.98
C GLU A 84 -4.77 19.09 2.25
N GLU A 85 -5.07 19.86 1.20
CA GLU A 85 -4.06 20.64 0.48
C GLU A 85 -3.52 21.74 1.41
N SER A 86 -2.41 21.47 2.09
CA SER A 86 -1.55 22.51 2.63
C SER A 86 -0.69 23.04 1.49
N GLU A 87 -0.90 24.29 1.07
CA GLU A 87 -0.09 25.03 0.11
C GLU A 87 1.36 25.19 0.63
N GLU A 88 2.22 24.19 0.45
CA GLU A 88 3.66 24.36 0.57
C GLU A 88 4.36 23.64 -0.60
N GLU A 89 4.64 24.41 -1.64
CA GLU A 89 5.62 24.08 -2.67
C GLU A 89 7.01 24.06 -2.01
N GLU A 90 7.54 22.88 -1.67
CA GLU A 90 8.95 22.73 -1.34
C GLU A 90 9.67 21.81 -2.34
N GLU A 91 10.79 22.33 -2.83
CA GLU A 91 11.66 21.80 -3.87
C GLU A 91 12.20 20.41 -3.54
N VAL A 92 12.14 19.50 -4.52
CA VAL A 92 12.66 18.13 -4.41
C VAL A 92 14.18 18.14 -4.65
N GLU A 93 14.97 18.24 -3.58
CA GLU A 93 16.35 17.74 -3.58
C GLU A 93 16.36 16.26 -3.18
N ALA A 94 16.83 15.43 -4.11
CA ALA A 94 16.96 14.00 -3.93
C ALA A 94 18.26 13.67 -3.18
N GLU A 95 18.17 13.37 -1.88
CA GLU A 95 19.18 12.55 -1.19
C GLU A 95 18.53 11.52 -0.26
N GLU A 96 18.91 10.26 -0.54
CA GLU A 96 19.04 9.08 0.31
C GLU A 96 18.05 8.79 1.47
N ARG A 97 17.40 7.62 1.33
CA ARG A 97 17.01 6.71 2.42
C ARG A 97 16.49 7.36 3.70
N THR A 98 15.18 7.59 3.76
CA THR A 98 14.45 7.37 5.00
C THR A 98 13.05 6.85 4.70
N GLN A 99 12.69 5.78 5.41
CA GLN A 99 11.36 5.18 5.45
C GLN A 99 10.34 6.24 5.92
N PRO A 100 9.16 6.41 5.29
CA PRO A 100 8.11 7.19 5.90
C PRO A 100 7.27 6.29 6.81
N LYS A 101 7.26 6.72 8.08
CA LYS A 101 6.54 6.18 9.21
C LYS A 101 5.03 6.16 8.94
N GLY A 102 4.43 4.97 8.95
CA GLY A 102 3.08 4.84 9.51
C GLY A 102 3.13 5.24 10.98
N LYS A 103 2.05 5.79 11.52
CA LYS A 103 1.92 6.14 12.94
C LYS A 103 1.99 4.88 13.83
N THR A 104 3.17 4.30 14.01
CA THR A 104 3.59 3.81 15.31
C THR A 104 3.85 5.06 16.14
N ALA A 105 2.81 5.54 16.84
CA ALA A 105 3.08 6.24 18.09
C ALA A 105 3.95 5.26 18.88
N SER A 106 5.22 5.61 19.06
CA SER A 106 6.20 4.70 19.62
C SER A 106 5.63 4.19 20.93
N LEU A 107 5.47 2.87 21.10
CA LEU A 107 5.03 2.31 22.39
C LEU A 107 5.92 2.82 23.54
N SER A 108 7.14 3.30 23.23
CA SER A 108 8.08 3.98 24.11
C SER A 108 7.65 5.38 24.62
N SER A 109 6.67 6.05 24.01
CA SER A 109 6.19 7.39 24.43
C SER A 109 4.99 7.36 25.38
N TYR A 110 4.35 6.20 25.56
CA TYR A 110 3.21 6.06 26.47
C TYR A 110 3.64 5.84 27.92
N SER A 111 2.82 6.26 28.88
CA SER A 111 2.99 5.92 30.29
C SER A 111 2.63 4.46 30.54
N ILE A 112 3.13 3.88 31.63
CA ILE A 112 2.86 2.48 32.00
C ILE A 112 1.34 2.25 32.18
N ASP A 113 0.64 3.20 32.79
CA ASP A 113 -0.82 3.12 32.97
C ASP A 113 -1.58 3.16 31.64
N ALA A 114 -1.11 3.96 30.67
CA ALA A 114 -1.70 4.00 29.34
C ALA A 114 -1.44 2.70 28.57
N LEU A 115 -0.25 2.10 28.70
CA LEU A 115 0.08 0.82 28.10
C LEU A 115 -0.75 -0.33 28.69
N ASN A 116 -1.00 -0.33 30.00
CA ASN A 116 -1.88 -1.33 30.63
C ASN A 116 -3.32 -1.23 30.12
N LYS A 117 -3.84 0.00 29.98
CA LYS A 117 -5.18 0.22 29.42
C LYS A 117 -5.28 -0.24 27.97
N MET A 118 -4.26 0.05 27.16
CA MET A 118 -4.18 -0.41 25.77
C MET A 118 -4.05 -1.94 25.68
N LEU A 119 -3.35 -2.59 26.60
CA LEU A 119 -3.25 -4.04 26.66
C LEU A 119 -4.62 -4.69 26.89
N ASP A 120 -5.39 -4.17 27.84
CA ASP A 120 -6.74 -4.66 28.15
C ASP A 120 -7.70 -4.47 26.97
N GLU A 121 -7.61 -3.33 26.26
CA GLU A 121 -8.38 -3.07 25.04
C GLU A 121 -8.04 -4.08 23.94
N MET A 122 -6.75 -4.36 23.69
CA MET A 122 -6.34 -5.32 22.65
C MET A 122 -6.71 -6.77 23.00
N LEU A 123 -6.71 -7.15 24.28
CA LEU A 123 -7.18 -8.46 24.72
C LEU A 123 -8.70 -8.62 24.59
N ALA A 124 -9.46 -7.56 24.83
CA ALA A 124 -10.92 -7.54 24.65
C ALA A 124 -11.32 -7.64 23.17
N GLU A 125 -10.48 -7.14 22.26
CA GLU A 125 -10.65 -7.23 20.81
C GLU A 125 -10.06 -8.52 20.20
N GLU A 126 -9.62 -9.47 21.03
CA GLU A 126 -8.96 -10.73 20.60
C GLU A 126 -7.71 -10.51 19.72
N ASN A 127 -7.10 -9.34 19.79
CA ASN A 127 -5.90 -8.98 19.04
C ASN A 127 -4.62 -9.37 19.80
N TYR A 128 -4.36 -10.68 19.83
CA TYR A 128 -3.26 -11.26 20.59
C TYR A 128 -1.86 -10.84 20.11
N GLU A 129 -1.72 -10.49 18.82
CA GLU A 129 -0.44 -10.07 18.23
C GLU A 129 -0.01 -8.70 18.80
N ARG A 130 -0.90 -7.71 18.76
CA ARG A 130 -0.61 -6.38 19.33
C ARG A 130 -0.53 -6.40 20.85
N ALA A 131 -1.32 -7.25 21.50
CA ALA A 131 -1.23 -7.46 22.95
C ALA A 131 0.15 -7.99 23.38
N ALA A 132 0.78 -8.86 22.58
CA ALA A 132 2.12 -9.37 22.86
C ALA A 132 3.19 -8.26 22.79
N GLU A 133 3.12 -7.38 21.79
CA GLU A 133 4.05 -6.25 21.63
C GLU A 133 3.97 -5.26 22.81
N ILE A 134 2.76 -4.92 23.25
CA ILE A 134 2.53 -4.02 24.39
C ILE A 134 3.05 -4.65 25.69
N ARG A 135 2.79 -5.94 25.90
CA ARG A 135 3.28 -6.70 27.06
C ARG A 135 4.81 -6.73 27.12
N ASP A 136 5.46 -6.95 25.99
CA ASP A 136 6.92 -7.03 25.93
C ASP A 136 7.57 -5.65 26.18
N GLU A 137 6.93 -4.56 25.76
CA GLU A 137 7.36 -3.19 26.07
C GLU A 137 7.13 -2.81 27.55
N ILE A 138 6.00 -3.22 28.16
CA ILE A 138 5.78 -3.06 29.61
C ILE A 138 6.85 -3.81 30.41
N ARG A 139 7.15 -5.05 30.01
CA ARG A 139 8.18 -5.88 30.67
C ARG A 139 9.57 -5.26 30.56
N ARG A 140 9.94 -4.76 29.37
CA ARG A 140 11.21 -4.06 29.14
C ARG A 140 11.39 -2.88 30.09
N ARG A 141 10.31 -2.15 30.39
CA ARG A 141 10.34 -1.01 31.33
C ARG A 141 10.35 -1.44 32.81
N GLY A 142 9.76 -2.58 33.13
CA GLY A 142 9.76 -3.15 34.48
C GLY A 142 11.10 -3.77 34.90
N GLU A 143 11.91 -4.27 33.96
CA GLU A 143 13.25 -4.85 34.24
C GLU A 143 14.35 -3.78 34.45
N ILE A 144 14.08 -2.51 34.17
CA ILE A 144 15.04 -1.38 34.28
C ILE A 144 14.89 -0.60 35.61
N SER A 145 13.89 -0.92 36.45
CA SER A 145 13.66 -0.28 37.75
C SER A 145 14.23 -1.04 38.94
#